data_AF-A0A6L6B6L0-F1
#
_entry.id   AF-A0A6L6B6L0-F1
#
_cell.length_a   1.000
_cell.length_b   1.000
_cell.length_c   1.000
_cell.angle_alpha   90.00
_cell.angle_beta   90.00
_cell.angle_gamma   90.00
#
_symmetry.space_group_name_H-M   'P 1'
#
loop_
_entity.id
_entity.type
_entity.pdbx_description
1 polymer ?
#
loop_
_entity_poly.entity_id
_entity_poly.type
_entity_poly.pdbx_seq_one_letter_code
_entity_poly.pdbx_strand_id
1 'polypeptide(L)' 'MNQYLHQTTFVVLDIETTGASPKVGAGITEIGAVKVRGGEVIGIFESFINPGESIPTYITALTGITD' A
#
# COMPACT_ATOMS: atom_id res chain seq x y z
N MET A 1 29.40 4.82 9.03
CA MET A 1 28.67 6.09 8.89
C MET A 1 27.40 5.97 9.71
N ASN A 2 27.24 6.80 10.74
CA ASN A 2 25.96 6.92 11.44
C ASN A 2 25.17 8.05 10.77
N GLN A 3 23.98 7.73 10.26
CA GLN A 3 23.02 8.73 9.79
C GLN A 3 21.93 8.85 10.84
N TYR A 4 21.62 10.07 11.26
CA TYR A 4 20.52 10.29 12.19
C TYR A 4 19.18 10.03 11.50
N LEU A 5 18.23 9.40 12.21
CA LEU A 5 16.92 9.06 11.66
C LEU A 5 16.19 10.28 11.08
N HIS A 6 16.35 11.47 11.67
CA HIS A 6 15.72 12.69 11.15
C HIS A 6 16.27 13.16 9.79
N GLN A 7 17.45 12.69 9.38
CA GLN A 7 18.05 12.99 8.07
C GLN A 7 17.80 11.87 7.05
N THR A 8 17.23 10.75 7.46
CA THR A 8 16.90 9.62 6.58
C THR A 8 15.57 9.87 5.88
N THR A 9 15.49 9.55 4.58
CA THR A 9 14.21 9.50 3.87
C THR A 9 13.61 8.12 4.01
N PHE A 10 12.37 8.07 4.46
CA PHE A 10 11.56 6.86 4.52
C PHE A 10 10.46 6.94 3.47
N VAL A 11 9.99 5.78 3.04
CA VAL A 11 8.69 5.64 2.38
C VAL A 11 7.88 4.71 3.26
N VAL A 12 6.75 5.21 3.75
CA VAL A 12 5.75 4.40 4.46
C VAL A 12 4.81 3.88 3.38
N LEU A 13 4.64 2.56 3.35
CA LEU A 13 3.81 1.86 2.37
C LEU A 13 2.60 1.27 3.06
N ASP A 14 1.47 1.35 2.38
CA ASP A 14 0.26 0.63 2.70
C ASP A 14 -0.26 -0.05 1.43
N ILE A 15 -0.77 -1.27 1.56
CA ILE A 15 -1.15 -2.13 0.43
C ILE A 15 -2.48 -2.80 0.76
N GLU A 16 -3.45 -2.59 -0.12
CA GLU A 16 -4.72 -3.32 -0.08
C GLU A 16 -4.67 -4.52 -1.04
N THR A 17 -5.29 -5.62 -0.64
CA THR A 17 -5.24 -6.89 -1.37
C THR A 17 -6.60 -7.56 -1.43
N THR A 18 -6.78 -8.47 -2.37
CA THR A 18 -7.97 -9.34 -2.49
C THR A 18 -8.02 -10.44 -1.42
N GLY A 19 -7.09 -10.47 -0.47
CA GLY A 19 -7.01 -11.48 0.58
C GLY A 19 -5.69 -11.49 1.34
N ALA A 20 -5.60 -12.35 2.36
CA ALA A 20 -4.52 -12.30 3.34
C ALA A 20 -3.16 -12.88 2.89
N SER A 21 -3.09 -13.58 1.75
CA SER A 21 -1.81 -14.16 1.32
C SER A 21 -1.71 -14.41 -0.19
N PRO A 22 -0.58 -14.04 -0.83
CA PRO A 22 -0.34 -14.38 -2.23
C PRO A 22 -0.19 -15.89 -2.45
N LYS A 23 0.13 -16.67 -1.40
CA LYS A 23 0.21 -18.14 -1.49
C LYS A 23 -1.14 -18.80 -1.77
N VAL A 24 -2.24 -18.10 -1.50
CA VAL A 24 -3.61 -18.58 -1.76
C VAL A 24 -4.28 -17.81 -2.91
N GLY A 25 -3.50 -17.04 -3.68
CA GLY A 25 -3.96 -16.36 -4.88
C GLY A 25 -4.13 -14.84 -4.75
N ALA A 26 -4.07 -14.27 -3.54
CA ALA A 26 -4.40 -12.85 -3.36
C ALA A 26 -3.49 -11.90 -4.16
N GLY A 27 -4.11 -11.06 -4.99
CA GLY A 27 -3.51 -9.94 -5.70
C GLY A 27 -3.59 -8.61 -4.95
N ILE A 28 -2.84 -7.62 -5.44
CA ILE A 28 -2.86 -6.24 -4.93
C ILE A 28 -3.95 -5.46 -5.66
N THR A 29 -4.75 -4.70 -4.91
CA THR A 29 -5.80 -3.82 -5.43
C THR A 29 -5.39 -2.35 -5.40
N GLU A 30 -4.49 -1.96 -4.50
CA GLU A 30 -4.02 -0.59 -4.34
C GLU A 30 -2.61 -0.53 -3.73
N ILE A 31 -1.88 0.53 -4.07
CA ILE A 31 -0.64 0.93 -3.39
C ILE A 31 -0.73 2.39 -2.94
N GLY A 32 -0.58 2.60 -1.63
CA GLY A 32 -0.38 3.90 -1.00
C GLY A 32 1.07 4.06 -0.54
N ALA A 33 1.68 5.22 -0.83
CA ALA A 33 3.05 5.51 -0.43
C ALA A 33 3.22 6.97 0.02
N VAL A 34 3.77 7.16 1.22
CA VAL A 34 4.12 8.48 1.75
C VAL A 34 5.62 8.57 1.95
N LYS A 35 6.26 9.49 1.24
CA LYS A 35 7.69 9.79 1.38
C LYS A 35 7.87 10.82 2.51
N VAL A 36 8.68 10.48 3.51
CA VAL A 36 8.86 11.28 4.73
C VAL A 36 10.35 11.54 4.99
N ARG A 37 10.71 12.74 5.49
CA ARG A 37 12.04 13.02 6.04
C ARG A 37 11.90 14.00 7.21
N GLY A 38 12.51 13.66 8.35
CA GLY A 38 12.51 14.56 9.51
C GLY A 38 11.13 14.88 10.08
N GLY A 39 10.15 13.98 9.90
CA GLY A 39 8.75 14.18 10.30
C GLY A 39 7.88 14.87 9.24
N GLU A 40 8.48 15.39 8.17
CA GLU A 40 7.75 16.09 7.10
C GLU A 40 7.41 15.16 5.94
N VAL A 41 6.17 15.24 5.45
CA VAL A 41 5.74 14.57 4.22
C VAL A 41 6.27 15.35 3.02
N ILE A 42 7.05 14.67 2.19
CA ILE A 42 7.76 15.26 1.03
C ILE A 42 7.37 14.59 -0.29
N GLY A 43 6.29 13.82 -0.29
CA GLY A 43 5.69 13.21 -1.48
C GLY A 43 4.63 12.19 -1.10
N ILE A 44 3.58 12.12 -1.91
CA ILE A 44 2.50 11.14 -1.79
C ILE A 44 2.33 10.49 -3.16
N PHE A 45 2.11 9.19 -3.17
CA PHE A 45 1.73 8.42 -4.34
C PHE A 45 0.61 7.46 -3.95
N GLU A 46 -0.36 7.34 -4.84
CA GLU A 46 -1.51 6.45 -4.71
C GLU A 46 -1.84 5.92 -6.10
N SER A 47 -2.16 4.64 -6.20
CA SER A 47 -2.65 4.03 -7.44
C SER A 47 -3.45 2.79 -7.15
N PHE A 48 -4.59 2.66 -7.82
CA PHE A 48 -5.26 1.38 -7.97
C PHE A 48 -4.48 0.46 -8.92
N ILE A 49 -4.59 -0.84 -8.66
CA ILE A 49 -4.00 -1.92 -9.44
C ILE A 49 -5.11 -2.90 -9.76
N ASN A 50 -5.22 -3.33 -11.02
CA ASN A 50 -6.11 -4.43 -11.36
C ASN A 50 -5.47 -5.74 -10.88
N PRO A 51 -6.06 -6.45 -9.90
CA PRO A 51 -5.47 -7.67 -9.35
C PRO A 51 -5.49 -8.86 -10.32
N GLY A 52 -6.22 -8.76 -11.44
CA GLY A 52 -6.37 -9.83 -12.43
C GLY A 52 -7.33 -10.94 -12.02
N GLU A 53 -8.05 -10.75 -10.91
CA GLU A 53 -9.04 -11.66 -10.33
C GLU A 53 -10.19 -10.87 -9.70
N SER A 54 -11.34 -11.53 -9.46
CA SER A 54 -12.45 -10.86 -8.78
C SER A 54 -12.15 -10.59 -7.31
N ILE A 55 -12.56 -9.41 -6.84
CA ILE A 55 -12.38 -9.00 -5.44
C ILE A 55 -13.48 -9.64 -4.59
N PRO A 56 -13.15 -10.45 -3.55
CA PRO A 56 -14.16 -11.06 -2.70
C PRO A 56 -15.02 -10.02 -1.97
N THR A 57 -16.32 -10.27 -1.82
CA THR A 57 -17.26 -9.31 -1.21
C THR A 57 -16.85 -8.84 0.19
N TYR A 58 -16.23 -9.71 0.99
CA TYR A 58 -15.75 -9.33 2.33
C TYR A 58 -14.55 -8.36 2.28
N ILE A 59 -13.74 -8.43 1.22
CA ILE A 59 -12.66 -7.47 0.97
C ILE A 59 -13.25 -6.15 0.47
N THR A 60 -14.16 -6.20 -0.51
CA THR A 60 -14.87 -4.99 -0.97
C THR A 60 -15.58 -4.28 0.20
N ALA A 61 -16.17 -5.02 1.13
CA ALA A 61 -16.80 -4.43 2.32
C ALA A 61 -15.79 -3.79 3.29
N LEU A 62 -14.55 -4.29 3.33
CA LEU A 62 -13.49 -3.79 4.20
C LEU A 62 -12.79 -2.57 3.61
N THR A 63 -12.48 -2.61 2.31
CA THR A 63 -11.63 -1.62 1.63
C THR A 63 -12.41 -0.63 0.78
N GLY A 64 -13.64 -0.97 0.39
CA GLY A 64 -14.45 -0.19 -0.56
C GLY A 64 -14.05 -0.36 -2.02
N ILE A 65 -13.04 -1.20 -2.32
CA ILE A 65 -12.52 -1.39 -3.68
C ILE A 65 -13.30 -2.51 -4.40
N THR A 66 -13.68 -2.25 -5.64
CA THR A 66 -14.39 -3.16 -6.55
C THR A 66 -13.58 -3.41 -7.82
N ASP A 67 -13.83 -4.53 -8.50
CA ASP A 67 -13.26 -4.86 -9.83
C ASP A 67 -14.02 -4.20 -11.00
#